data_AF-A0A2K2RBL9-F1
#
_entry.id   AF-A0A2K2RBL9-F1
#
_cell.length_a   1.000
_cell.length_b   1.000
_cell.length_c   1.000
_cell.angle_alpha   90.00
_cell.angle_beta   90.00
_cell.angle_gamma   90.00
#
_symmetry.space_group_name_H-M   'P 1'
#
loop_
_entity.id
_entity.type
_entity.pdbx_description
1 polymer ?
#
loop_
_entity_poly.entity_id
_entity_poly.type
_entity_poly.pdbx_seq_one_letter_code
_entity_poly.pdbx_strand_id
1 'polypeptide(L)'
;MKITIEGASPEFERKLLDLLAEHRRELTVAVDTEWNADRAARYLRTLPSSARSFLEEVVKGKGYADAAALRDLFGSLRGPTIALSRAIPRGVKAGWWPEGIAAPVQAVYDPANPSWQRAIGYSMDKAVLSVFIDALWDVFGNGPGDPRAHMDPEQLAEVMIREDAEALRREEEREARPGHPPAIRWADTDDVPSALDILDGEDQ
;
A
#
# COMPACT_ATOMS: atom_id res chain seq x y z
N MET A 1 -25.79 14.65 15.19
CA MET A 1 -26.46 13.58 14.41
C MET A 1 -25.83 13.55 13.03
N LYS A 2 -25.39 12.39 12.53
CA LYS A 2 -24.82 12.24 11.18
C LYS A 2 -25.84 11.49 10.33
N ILE A 3 -26.23 12.06 9.20
CA ILE A 3 -27.21 11.48 8.28
C ILE A 3 -26.51 11.35 6.91
N THR A 4 -26.40 10.12 6.41
CA THR A 4 -25.90 9.82 5.06
C THR A 4 -27.09 9.39 4.22
N ILE A 5 -27.23 9.97 3.02
CA ILE A 5 -28.33 9.67 2.09
C ILE A 5 -27.73 9.18 0.78
N GLU A 6 -28.08 7.97 0.36
CA GLU A 6 -27.60 7.34 -0.88
C GLU A 6 -28.78 7.03 -1.82
N GLY A 7 -28.54 7.09 -3.13
CA GLY A 7 -29.56 6.75 -4.14
C GLY A 7 -30.69 7.77 -4.31
N ALA A 8 -30.51 9.00 -3.84
CA ALA A 8 -31.51 10.05 -3.97
C ALA A 8 -31.80 10.42 -5.44
N SER A 9 -33.07 10.69 -5.74
CA SER A 9 -33.44 11.25 -7.04
C SER A 9 -33.06 12.73 -7.14
N PRO A 10 -32.88 13.29 -8.35
CA PRO A 10 -32.61 14.72 -8.52
C PRO A 10 -33.69 15.62 -7.91
N GLU A 11 -34.94 15.15 -7.87
CA GLU A 11 -36.04 15.87 -7.23
C GLU A 11 -35.90 15.89 -5.71
N PHE A 12 -35.49 14.77 -5.10
CA PHE A 12 -35.22 14.69 -3.67
C PHE A 12 -34.05 15.59 -3.28
N GLU A 13 -32.96 15.56 -4.05
CA GLU A 13 -31.79 16.41 -3.82
C GLU A 13 -32.17 17.89 -3.81
N ARG A 14 -32.93 18.34 -4.81
CA ARG A 14 -33.42 19.73 -4.87
C ARG A 14 -34.28 20.11 -3.67
N LYS A 15 -35.25 19.25 -3.29
CA LYS A 15 -36.11 19.49 -2.12
C LYS A 15 -35.32 19.52 -0.82
N LEU A 16 -34.30 18.68 -0.69
CA LEU A 16 -33.41 18.68 0.45
C LEU A 16 -32.60 19.97 0.51
N LEU A 17 -32.03 20.41 -0.62
CA LEU A 17 -31.28 21.66 -0.68
C LEU A 17 -32.16 22.88 -0.35
N ASP A 18 -33.41 22.91 -0.81
CA ASP A 18 -34.37 23.96 -0.47
C ASP A 18 -34.66 24.00 1.03
N LEU A 19 -34.88 22.83 1.65
CA LEU A 19 -35.09 22.70 3.09
C LEU A 19 -33.86 23.16 3.90
N LEU A 20 -32.66 22.78 3.46
CA LEU A 20 -31.42 23.20 4.10
C LEU A 20 -31.20 24.72 3.98
N ALA A 21 -31.60 25.31 2.85
CA ALA A 21 -31.53 26.76 2.65
C ALA A 21 -32.50 27.53 3.56
N GLU A 22 -33.70 27.01 3.78
CA GLU A 22 -34.70 27.56 4.71
C GLU A 22 -34.16 27.62 6.15
N HIS A 23 -33.47 26.57 6.58
CA HIS A 23 -32.92 26.44 7.94
C HIS A 23 -31.42 26.78 8.05
N ARG A 24 -30.85 27.53 7.10
CA ARG A 24 -29.40 27.85 7.05
C ARG A 24 -28.83 28.57 8.28
N ARG A 25 -29.68 29.17 9.12
CA ARG A 25 -29.27 29.84 10.37
C ARG A 25 -29.18 28.88 11.55
N GLU A 26 -29.78 27.70 11.41
CA GLU A 26 -29.90 26.67 12.45
C GLU A 26 -29.06 25.43 12.10
N LEU A 27 -28.87 25.16 10.81
CA LEU A 27 -28.17 23.98 10.29
C LEU A 27 -26.82 24.36 9.69
N THR A 28 -25.79 23.61 10.07
CA THR A 28 -24.49 23.60 9.38
C THR A 28 -24.42 22.34 8.53
N VAL A 29 -24.35 22.53 7.21
CA VAL A 29 -24.18 21.43 6.25
C VAL A 29 -22.70 21.33 5.92
N ALA A 30 -22.08 20.20 6.23
CA ALA A 30 -20.71 19.91 5.88
C ALA A 30 -20.64 18.61 5.07
N VAL A 31 -19.81 18.61 4.04
CA VAL A 31 -19.49 17.40 3.30
C VAL A 31 -18.46 16.63 4.11
N ASP A 32 -18.70 15.34 4.32
CA ASP A 32 -17.76 14.47 5.02
C ASP A 32 -16.53 14.18 4.13
N THR A 33 -15.45 14.93 4.36
CA THR A 33 -14.17 14.82 3.67
C THR A 33 -13.19 13.86 4.34
N GLU A 34 -13.62 13.06 5.31
CA GLU A 34 -12.74 12.13 6.02
C GLU A 34 -12.50 10.83 5.24
N TRP A 35 -11.38 10.16 5.52
CA TRP A 35 -11.15 8.81 5.01
C TRP A 35 -11.97 7.78 5.79
N ASN A 36 -12.56 6.84 5.06
CA ASN A 36 -13.17 5.64 5.61
C ASN A 36 -12.65 4.40 4.86
N ALA A 37 -12.98 3.21 5.37
CA ALA A 37 -12.46 1.95 4.84
C ALA A 37 -12.76 1.78 3.34
N ASP A 38 -13.98 2.08 2.90
CA ASP A 38 -14.38 1.96 1.49
C ASP A 38 -13.59 2.89 0.56
N ARG A 39 -13.43 4.16 0.97
CA ARG A 39 -12.65 5.16 0.22
C ARG A 39 -11.20 4.74 0.17
N ALA A 40 -10.62 4.27 1.28
CA ALA A 40 -9.22 3.83 1.35
C ALA A 40 -8.99 2.57 0.49
N ALA A 41 -9.87 1.58 0.57
CA ALA A 41 -9.78 0.37 -0.24
C ALA A 41 -9.89 0.70 -1.75
N ARG A 42 -10.81 1.60 -2.12
CA ARG A 42 -10.89 2.10 -3.50
C ARG A 42 -9.63 2.86 -3.89
N TYR A 43 -9.11 3.74 -3.04
CA TYR A 43 -7.87 4.47 -3.30
C TYR A 43 -6.72 3.50 -3.59
N LEU A 44 -6.51 2.51 -2.72
CA LEU A 44 -5.51 1.45 -2.88
C LEU A 44 -5.67 0.70 -4.21
N ARG A 45 -6.89 0.29 -4.58
CA ARG A 45 -7.16 -0.42 -5.84
C ARG A 45 -6.85 0.42 -7.09
N THR A 46 -6.89 1.75 -6.99
CA THR A 46 -6.63 2.65 -8.14
C THR A 46 -5.15 2.98 -8.34
N LEU A 47 -4.30 2.66 -7.37
CA LEU A 47 -2.88 2.97 -7.42
C LEU A 47 -2.10 1.91 -8.22
N PRO A 48 -1.07 2.32 -8.99
CA PRO A 48 -0.11 1.38 -9.55
C PRO A 48 0.68 0.68 -8.44
N SER A 49 1.23 -0.51 -8.73
CA SER A 49 1.96 -1.33 -7.75
C SER A 49 3.01 -0.56 -6.95
N SER A 50 3.85 0.24 -7.62
CA SER A 50 4.91 1.00 -6.95
C SER A 50 4.39 2.06 -5.96
N ALA A 51 3.25 2.69 -6.24
CA ALA A 51 2.62 3.64 -5.33
C ALA A 51 1.92 2.94 -4.15
N ARG A 52 1.41 1.73 -4.37
CA ARG A 52 0.85 0.89 -3.30
C ARG A 52 1.94 0.42 -2.34
N SER A 53 3.01 -0.17 -2.85
CA SER A 53 4.15 -0.60 -2.03
C SER A 53 4.76 0.57 -1.25
N PHE A 54 4.86 1.75 -1.86
CA PHE A 54 5.28 2.94 -1.14
C PHE A 54 4.37 3.26 0.06
N LEU A 55 3.04 3.21 -0.14
CA LEU A 55 2.08 3.47 0.93
C LEU A 55 2.14 2.39 2.02
N GLU A 56 2.29 1.13 1.64
CA GLU A 56 2.49 0.00 2.57
C GLU A 56 3.69 0.24 3.48
N GLU A 57 4.82 0.74 2.97
CA GLU A 57 5.98 1.06 3.80
C GLU A 57 5.70 2.19 4.81
N VAL A 58 4.92 3.21 4.43
CA VAL A 58 4.46 4.26 5.37
C VAL A 58 3.57 3.66 6.46
N VAL A 59 2.68 2.73 6.11
CA VAL A 59 1.79 2.07 7.08
C VAL A 59 2.57 1.13 8.00
N LYS A 60 3.48 0.32 7.48
CA LYS A 60 4.39 -0.54 8.27
C LYS A 60 5.24 0.28 9.24
N GLY A 61 5.69 1.46 8.80
CA GLY A 61 6.36 2.46 9.63
C GLY A 61 5.44 3.17 10.64
N LYS A 62 4.23 2.65 10.90
CA LYS A 62 3.24 3.20 11.83
C LYS A 62 2.86 4.64 11.49
N GLY A 63 2.74 4.94 10.20
CA GLY A 63 2.35 6.25 9.69
C GLY A 63 3.53 7.18 9.41
N TYR A 64 4.78 6.70 9.48
CA TYR A 64 5.93 7.47 9.04
C TYR A 64 6.95 6.59 8.31
N ALA A 65 7.50 7.09 7.20
CA ALA A 65 8.64 6.48 6.53
C ALA A 65 9.70 7.54 6.17
N ASP A 66 10.96 7.22 6.46
CA ASP A 66 12.10 8.06 6.14
C ASP A 66 12.36 8.08 4.62
N ALA A 67 12.63 9.25 4.06
CA ALA A 67 12.80 9.40 2.62
C ALA A 67 14.12 8.82 2.10
N ALA A 68 15.17 8.71 2.92
CA ALA A 68 16.39 8.00 2.52
C ALA A 68 16.13 6.50 2.45
N ALA A 69 15.52 5.92 3.49
CA ALA A 69 15.15 4.50 3.49
C ALA A 69 14.23 4.13 2.31
N LEU A 70 13.24 4.98 1.99
CA LEU A 70 12.40 4.77 0.81
C LEU A 70 13.18 4.87 -0.51
N ARG A 71 14.21 5.73 -0.60
CA ARG A 71 15.05 5.80 -1.81
C ARG A 71 15.93 4.57 -1.95
N ASP A 72 16.36 3.97 -0.86
CA ASP A 72 17.11 2.71 -0.90
C ASP A 72 16.23 1.56 -1.45
N LEU A 73 14.94 1.56 -1.12
CA LEU A 73 13.98 0.55 -1.59
C LEU A 73 13.49 0.78 -3.03
N PHE A 74 13.15 2.03 -3.38
CA PHE A 74 12.46 2.35 -4.64
C PHE A 74 13.34 3.10 -5.66
N GLY A 75 14.56 3.49 -5.27
CA GLY A 75 15.38 4.43 -6.02
C GLY A 75 14.75 5.83 -6.07
N SER A 76 14.01 6.11 -7.14
CA SER A 76 13.36 7.40 -7.33
C SER A 76 11.95 7.44 -6.74
N LEU A 77 11.74 8.31 -5.74
CA LEU A 77 10.41 8.50 -5.13
C LEU A 77 9.44 9.27 -6.01
N ARG A 78 9.91 9.88 -7.11
CA ARG A 78 9.08 10.76 -7.95
C ARG A 78 7.91 10.00 -8.57
N GLY A 79 8.11 8.76 -9.00
CA GLY A 79 7.06 7.94 -9.61
C GLY A 79 5.91 7.64 -8.64
N PRO A 80 6.19 6.95 -7.51
CA PRO A 80 5.18 6.64 -6.49
C PRO A 80 4.45 7.88 -5.96
N THR A 81 5.18 8.95 -5.63
CA THR A 81 4.59 10.17 -5.05
C THR A 81 3.71 10.94 -6.04
N ILE A 82 4.08 11.00 -7.33
CA ILE A 82 3.21 11.58 -8.37
C ILE A 82 1.93 10.75 -8.53
N ALA A 83 2.03 9.42 -8.49
CA ALA A 83 0.85 8.55 -8.60
C ALA A 83 -0.12 8.75 -7.42
N LEU A 84 0.40 8.82 -6.19
CA LEU A 84 -0.40 9.13 -4.98
C LEU A 84 -1.09 10.50 -5.10
N SER A 85 -0.33 11.53 -5.46
CA SER A 85 -0.84 12.90 -5.59
C SER A 85 -1.91 13.01 -6.68
N ARG A 86 -1.72 12.36 -7.84
CA ARG A 86 -2.69 12.40 -8.95
C ARG A 86 -3.93 11.54 -8.71
N ALA A 87 -3.88 10.59 -7.78
CA ALA A 87 -5.04 9.78 -7.45
C ALA A 87 -6.18 10.65 -6.92
N ILE A 88 -5.91 11.54 -5.97
CA ILE A 88 -6.91 12.43 -5.34
C ILE A 88 -7.74 13.24 -6.35
N PRO A 89 -7.18 14.11 -7.20
CA PRO A 89 -7.99 14.89 -8.14
C PRO A 89 -8.72 14.02 -9.15
N ARG A 90 -8.17 12.86 -9.51
CA ARG A 90 -8.84 11.90 -10.41
C ARG A 90 -10.09 11.32 -9.77
N GLY A 91 -10.03 10.90 -8.51
CA GLY A 91 -11.20 10.36 -7.83
C GLY A 91 -12.25 11.42 -7.48
N VAL A 92 -11.85 12.68 -7.25
CA VAL A 92 -12.81 13.80 -7.14
C VAL A 92 -13.58 13.93 -8.46
N LYS A 93 -12.87 14.00 -9.60
CA LYS A 93 -13.50 14.08 -10.93
C LYS A 93 -14.41 12.89 -11.23
N ALA A 94 -14.09 11.71 -10.70
CA ALA A 94 -14.86 10.50 -10.87
C ALA A 94 -15.99 10.31 -9.83
N GLY A 95 -16.15 11.24 -8.88
CA GLY A 95 -17.16 11.17 -7.82
C GLY A 95 -16.91 10.09 -6.76
N TRP A 96 -15.66 9.63 -6.59
CA TRP A 96 -15.31 8.59 -5.62
C TRP A 96 -15.12 9.12 -4.20
N TRP A 97 -14.78 10.41 -4.09
CA TRP A 97 -14.66 11.13 -2.83
C TRP A 97 -14.94 12.61 -3.08
N PRO A 98 -15.34 13.36 -2.04
CA PRO A 98 -15.65 14.76 -2.19
C PRO A 98 -14.41 15.60 -2.46
N GLU A 99 -14.64 16.80 -3.00
CA GLU A 99 -13.63 17.84 -3.05
C GLU A 99 -13.17 18.20 -1.62
N GLY A 100 -11.86 18.44 -1.46
CA GLY A 100 -11.27 18.77 -0.16
C GLY A 100 -10.85 17.57 0.70
N ILE A 101 -11.01 16.33 0.22
CA ILE A 101 -10.39 15.18 0.91
C ILE A 101 -8.87 15.36 0.99
N ALA A 102 -8.31 15.19 2.18
CA ALA A 102 -6.87 15.32 2.38
C ALA A 102 -6.12 14.15 1.73
N ALA A 103 -4.93 14.41 1.17
CA ALA A 103 -4.06 13.33 0.73
C ALA A 103 -3.66 12.47 1.96
N PRO A 104 -3.75 11.12 1.86
CA PRO A 104 -3.51 10.25 3.00
C PRO A 104 -2.04 10.25 3.43
N VAL A 105 -1.13 10.54 2.50
CA VAL A 105 0.30 10.65 2.76
C VAL A 105 0.78 12.06 2.44
N GLN A 106 1.49 12.67 3.38
CA GLN A 106 2.02 14.03 3.29
C GLN A 106 3.54 14.01 3.36
N ALA A 107 4.19 14.81 2.52
CA ALA A 107 5.65 14.97 2.58
C ALA A 107 6.05 15.78 3.80
N VAL A 108 7.05 15.29 4.54
CA VAL A 108 7.67 15.98 5.66
C VAL A 108 8.97 16.60 5.16
N TYR A 109 9.14 17.89 5.41
CA TYR A 109 10.31 18.67 4.98
C TYR A 109 11.15 19.09 6.19
N ASP A 110 12.45 19.28 5.97
CA ASP A 110 13.35 19.80 7.00
C ASP A 110 13.04 21.27 7.32
N PRO A 111 12.60 21.61 8.55
CA PRO A 111 12.33 22.99 8.93
C PRO A 111 13.60 23.86 8.95
N ALA A 112 14.79 23.26 9.07
CA ALA A 112 16.06 23.98 9.09
C ALA A 112 16.52 24.43 7.71
N ASN A 113 15.93 23.91 6.62
CA ASN A 113 16.38 24.20 5.26
C ASN A 113 15.24 24.47 4.27
N PRO A 114 14.46 25.56 4.46
CA PRO A 114 13.26 25.84 3.68
C PRO A 114 13.52 26.17 2.21
N SER A 115 14.76 26.53 1.83
CA SER A 115 15.16 26.86 0.46
C SER A 115 15.40 25.63 -0.43
N TRP A 116 15.68 24.46 0.17
CA TRP A 116 15.83 23.19 -0.54
C TRP A 116 14.83 22.17 0.00
N GLN A 117 13.60 22.24 -0.50
CA GLN A 117 12.49 21.38 -0.07
C GLN A 117 12.62 19.94 -0.60
N ARG A 118 13.65 19.22 -0.17
CA ARG A 118 13.67 17.76 -0.28
C ARG A 118 12.88 17.19 0.89
N ALA A 119 11.90 16.34 0.58
CA ALA A 119 11.22 15.58 1.62
C ALA A 119 12.25 14.71 2.36
N ILE A 120 12.28 14.87 3.69
CA ILE A 120 13.04 14.04 4.63
C ILE A 120 12.25 12.81 5.05
N GLY A 121 10.93 12.84 4.88
CA GLY A 121 10.08 11.69 5.14
C GLY A 121 8.68 11.88 4.59
N TYR A 122 7.84 10.91 4.87
CA TYR A 122 6.44 10.89 4.51
C TYR A 122 5.63 10.43 5.71
N SER A 123 4.55 11.14 5.97
CA SER A 123 3.70 10.91 7.14
C SER A 123 2.25 10.67 6.75
N MET A 124 1.56 9.92 7.58
CA MET A 124 0.13 9.66 7.53
C MET A 124 -0.45 9.97 8.91
N ASP A 125 -1.50 10.77 8.95
CA ASP A 125 -2.18 11.10 10.20
C ASP A 125 -2.70 9.81 10.88
N LYS A 126 -2.72 9.78 12.21
CA LYS A 126 -3.06 8.58 12.98
C LYS A 126 -4.49 8.10 12.74
N ALA A 127 -5.46 9.01 12.56
CA ALA A 127 -6.83 8.62 12.24
C ALA A 127 -6.90 7.98 10.86
N VAL A 128 -6.20 8.56 9.88
CA VAL A 128 -6.10 8.01 8.52
C VAL A 128 -5.35 6.68 8.50
N LEU A 129 -4.30 6.53 9.30
CA LEU A 129 -3.50 5.31 9.41
C LEU A 129 -4.36 4.10 9.80
N SER A 130 -5.23 4.25 10.80
CA SER A 130 -6.11 3.14 11.21
C SER A 130 -6.99 2.64 10.05
N VAL A 131 -7.57 3.58 9.30
CA VAL A 131 -8.39 3.27 8.12
C VAL A 131 -7.59 2.56 7.03
N PHE A 132 -6.35 2.96 6.81
CA PHE A 132 -5.50 2.36 5.77
C PHE A 132 -4.91 1.01 6.19
N ILE A 133 -4.71 0.75 7.48
CA ILE A 133 -4.38 -0.59 8.00
C ILE A 133 -5.53 -1.54 7.67
N ASP A 134 -6.75 -1.16 8.05
CA ASP A 134 -7.95 -1.98 7.81
C ASP A 134 -8.17 -2.20 6.31
N ALA A 135 -7.99 -1.18 5.48
CA ALA A 135 -8.14 -1.29 4.03
C ALA A 135 -7.03 -2.12 3.37
N LEU A 136 -5.78 -2.06 3.85
CA LEU A 136 -4.72 -2.93 3.34
C LEU A 136 -4.99 -4.40 3.71
N TRP A 137 -5.52 -4.65 4.91
CA TRP A 137 -5.99 -5.96 5.30
C TRP A 137 -7.14 -6.42 4.39
N ASP A 138 -8.18 -5.61 4.20
CA ASP A 138 -9.31 -5.92 3.30
C ASP A 138 -8.87 -6.25 1.86
N VAL A 139 -7.98 -5.44 1.30
CA VAL A 139 -7.58 -5.52 -0.11
C VAL A 139 -6.53 -6.61 -0.36
N PHE A 140 -5.66 -6.90 0.61
CA PHE A 140 -4.47 -7.74 0.41
C PHE A 140 -4.29 -8.87 1.44
N GLY A 141 -4.97 -8.81 2.58
CA GLY A 141 -4.97 -9.84 3.62
C GLY A 141 -6.38 -10.40 3.84
N ASN A 142 -6.86 -11.25 2.94
CA ASN A 142 -8.09 -12.04 3.11
C ASN A 142 -9.33 -11.21 3.53
N GLY A 143 -9.96 -10.53 2.55
CA GLY A 143 -11.11 -9.64 2.75
C GLY A 143 -12.39 -10.31 3.32
N PRO A 144 -13.53 -9.56 3.43
CA PRO A 144 -14.74 -9.91 4.20
C PRO A 144 -15.60 -11.02 3.58
N GLY A 145 -15.02 -11.78 2.65
CA GLY A 145 -15.59 -12.97 2.04
C GLY A 145 -14.58 -14.11 1.89
N ASP A 146 -13.39 -14.00 2.49
CA ASP A 146 -12.46 -15.12 2.57
C ASP A 146 -12.90 -16.06 3.72
N PRO A 147 -13.18 -17.35 3.44
CA PRO A 147 -13.50 -18.31 4.49
C PRO A 147 -12.41 -18.44 5.57
N ARG A 148 -11.17 -17.98 5.30
CA ARG A 148 -10.05 -17.92 6.26
C ARG A 148 -10.19 -16.82 7.32
N ALA A 149 -11.01 -15.80 7.09
CA ALA A 149 -11.21 -14.70 8.04
C ALA A 149 -11.96 -15.14 9.32
N HIS A 150 -12.61 -16.31 9.29
CA HIS A 150 -13.32 -16.92 10.42
C HIS A 150 -12.65 -18.20 10.93
N MET A 151 -11.52 -18.60 10.35
CA MET A 151 -10.78 -19.77 10.81
C MET A 151 -10.04 -19.43 12.11
N ASP A 152 -10.00 -20.40 13.01
CA ASP A 152 -9.14 -20.27 14.18
C ASP A 152 -7.65 -20.30 13.77
N PRO A 153 -6.74 -19.81 14.62
CA PRO A 153 -5.31 -19.75 14.31
C PRO A 153 -4.67 -21.11 13.99
N GLU A 154 -5.20 -22.21 14.54
CA GLU A 154 -4.67 -23.56 14.28
C GLU A 154 -5.09 -24.06 12.89
N GLN A 155 -6.35 -23.81 12.51
CA GLN A 155 -6.88 -24.10 11.17
C GLN A 155 -6.17 -23.28 10.09
N LEU A 156 -5.87 -22.00 10.38
CA LEU A 156 -5.13 -21.15 9.45
C LEU A 156 -3.70 -21.67 9.26
N ALA A 157 -3.03 -22.07 10.34
CA ALA A 157 -1.68 -22.65 10.27
C ALA A 157 -1.68 -23.95 9.46
N GLU A 158 -2.69 -24.81 9.62
CA GLU A 158 -2.81 -26.07 8.88
C GLU A 158 -3.04 -25.85 7.37
N VAL A 159 -3.82 -24.84 7.01
CA VAL A 159 -4.01 -24.44 5.60
C VAL A 159 -2.71 -23.91 4.99
N MET A 160 -1.97 -23.06 5.71
CA MET A 160 -0.68 -22.53 5.24
C MET A 160 0.36 -23.64 5.06
N ILE A 161 0.46 -24.57 6.00
CA ILE A 161 1.37 -25.72 5.90
C ILE A 161 1.04 -26.59 4.68
N ARG A 162 -0.25 -26.78 4.39
CA ARG A 162 -0.70 -27.55 3.22
C ARG A 162 -0.37 -26.83 1.91
N GLU A 163 -0.58 -25.51 1.84
CA GLU A 163 -0.27 -24.71 0.66
C GLU A 163 1.25 -24.67 0.38
N ASP A 164 2.08 -24.54 1.41
CA ASP A 164 3.55 -24.62 1.29
C ASP A 164 4.00 -26.00 0.79
N ALA A 165 3.39 -27.09 1.31
CA ALA A 165 3.68 -28.44 0.86
C ALA A 165 3.21 -28.72 -0.59
N GLU A 166 2.19 -28.01 -1.08
CA GLU A 166 1.79 -28.06 -2.49
C GLU A 166 2.69 -27.21 -3.38
N ALA A 167 3.16 -26.05 -2.89
CA ALA A 167 4.10 -25.21 -3.62
C ALA A 167 5.43 -25.94 -3.84
N LEU A 168 5.95 -26.61 -2.81
CA LEU A 168 7.14 -27.46 -2.90
C LEU A 168 6.95 -28.60 -3.91
N ARG A 169 5.80 -29.29 -3.87
CA ARG A 169 5.49 -30.36 -4.86
C ARG A 169 5.41 -29.83 -6.29
N ARG A 170 4.82 -28.65 -6.50
CA ARG A 170 4.78 -28.02 -7.83
C ARG A 170 6.18 -27.60 -8.30
N GLU A 171 7.05 -27.20 -7.39
CA GLU A 171 8.44 -26.85 -7.69
C GLU A 171 9.27 -28.10 -8.03
N GLU A 172 9.14 -29.18 -7.25
CA GLU A 172 9.74 -30.49 -7.57
C GLU A 172 9.24 -31.05 -8.91
N GLU A 173 7.94 -30.97 -9.20
CA GLU A 173 7.38 -31.36 -10.50
C GLU A 173 7.89 -30.47 -11.66
N ARG A 174 8.19 -29.19 -11.38
CA ARG A 174 8.77 -28.27 -12.38
C ARG A 174 10.24 -28.61 -12.64
N GLU A 175 10.99 -28.99 -11.62
CA GLU A 175 12.39 -29.45 -11.74
C GLU A 175 12.49 -30.83 -12.40
N ALA A 176 11.52 -31.71 -12.18
CA ALA A 176 11.46 -33.04 -12.80
C ALA A 176 11.06 -33.02 -14.30
N ARG A 177 10.69 -31.86 -14.87
CA ARG A 177 10.40 -31.74 -16.31
C ARG A 177 11.70 -31.78 -17.13
N PRO A 178 11.84 -32.73 -18.07
CA PRO A 178 13.04 -32.83 -18.89
C PRO A 178 13.20 -31.58 -19.78
N GLY A 179 14.32 -30.87 -19.63
CA GLY A 179 14.67 -29.66 -20.39
C GLY A 179 14.69 -28.36 -19.59
N HIS A 180 14.45 -28.38 -18.27
CA HIS A 180 14.65 -27.20 -17.42
C HIS A 180 16.12 -27.13 -16.94
N PRO A 181 16.84 -26.01 -17.16
CA PRO A 181 18.18 -25.85 -16.59
C PRO A 181 18.06 -25.79 -15.06
N PRO A 182 18.94 -26.46 -14.30
CA PRO A 182 18.87 -26.43 -12.84
C PRO A 182 19.00 -24.99 -12.33
N ALA A 183 18.23 -24.65 -11.30
CA ALA A 183 18.37 -23.39 -10.60
C ALA A 183 19.82 -23.26 -10.10
N ILE A 184 20.45 -22.12 -10.38
CA ILE A 184 21.80 -21.82 -9.90
C ILE A 184 21.76 -21.78 -8.37
N ARG A 185 22.17 -22.88 -7.73
CA ARG A 185 22.54 -22.90 -6.33
C ARG A 185 23.86 -22.14 -6.20
N TRP A 186 23.81 -20.97 -5.56
CA TRP A 186 25.01 -20.37 -5.02
C TRP A 186 25.57 -21.36 -3.98
N ALA A 187 26.66 -22.03 -4.34
CA ALA A 187 27.36 -22.94 -3.45
C ALA A 187 27.89 -22.15 -2.24
N ASP A 188 27.86 -22.80 -1.08
CA ASP A 188 28.51 -22.38 0.15
C ASP A 188 29.94 -21.86 -0.14
N THR A 189 30.25 -20.71 0.43
CA THR A 189 31.49 -19.94 0.24
C THR A 189 32.74 -20.55 0.88
N ASP A 190 32.81 -21.87 1.05
CA ASP A 190 33.95 -22.53 1.73
C ASP A 190 34.98 -23.14 0.77
N ASP A 191 34.86 -22.95 -0.54
CA ASP A 191 35.80 -23.48 -1.53
C ASP A 191 36.44 -22.39 -2.40
N VAL A 192 37.01 -21.38 -1.75
CA VAL A 192 37.93 -20.44 -2.40
C VAL A 192 39.35 -20.97 -2.21
N PRO A 193 40.05 -21.44 -3.26
CA PRO A 193 41.45 -21.79 -3.13
C PRO A 193 42.24 -20.53 -2.76
N SER A 194 43.04 -20.65 -1.70
CA SER A 194 43.88 -19.58 -1.17
C SER A 194 44.85 -19.12 -2.26
N ALA A 195 44.99 -17.80 -2.42
CA ALA A 195 45.81 -17.16 -3.46
C ALA A 195 47.33 -17.31 -3.26
N LEU A 196 47.78 -18.38 -2.59
CA LEU A 196 49.19 -18.66 -2.29
C LEU A 196 49.79 -19.86 -3.06
N ASP A 197 49.00 -20.58 -3.87
CA ASP A 197 49.49 -21.77 -4.60
C ASP A 197 49.84 -21.52 -6.09
N ILE A 198 49.95 -20.27 -6.55
CA ILE A 198 50.19 -19.95 -7.98
C ILE A 198 51.65 -19.53 -8.27
N LEU A 199 52.57 -19.63 -7.31
CA LEU A 199 53.99 -19.30 -7.55
C LEU A 199 54.92 -20.39 -7.04
N ASP A 200 54.93 -21.55 -7.70
CA ASP A 200 56.09 -22.45 -7.70
C ASP A 200 56.13 -23.34 -8.96
N GLY A 201 57.26 -23.30 -9.67
CA GLY A 201 57.64 -24.13 -10.84
C GLY A 201 57.54 -23.38 -12.18
N GLU A 202 58.46 -22.50 -12.58
CA GLU A 202 59.87 -22.70 -12.93
C GLU A 202 60.18 -23.83 -13.92
N ASP A 203 60.73 -23.40 -15.07
CA ASP A 203 61.81 -23.99 -15.86
C ASP A 203 61.94 -25.52 -16.01
N GLN A 204 61.66 -26.00 -17.22
CA GLN A 204 62.60 -26.79 -18.05
C GLN A 204 62.09 -26.99 -19.48
#